data_AF-A0A2S4UI92-F1
#
_entry.id   AF-A0A2S4UI92-F1
#
_cell.length_a   1.000
_cell.length_b   1.000
_cell.length_c   1.000
_cell.angle_alpha   90.00
_cell.angle_beta   90.00
_cell.angle_gamma   90.00
#
_symmetry.space_group_name_H-M   'P 1'
#
loop_
_entity.id
_entity.type
_entity.pdbx_description
1 polymer ?
#
loop_
_entity_poly.entity_id
_entity_poly.type
_entity_poly.pdbx_seq_one_letter_code
_entity_poly.pdbx_strand_id
1 'polypeptide(L)'
;MADRVEGHTVDNNGKMDQDNVDLKTVDKDKVVKHAEEENSQIKDHDGKDVKEKDAMNKDINDENDKEDDGDHTTNNDSSSETDSDAGTWTGPSAEVQKAFSKLLRYYCYSINEIHCERETKLTLDDVQGKIEIFKELQKTLLPSLKQQIIALVESLDLSESATHSCPDPESTRKILLKLGDALKSTRNAVEEFALEPPVPDPSHDRHLEHFKNNRNCQLLWKTKAAIEEHICGLFRACLTSIFESEGAHKIVVSSVVLDRPKSETHDPDHLGPPPTLSQCKKHIIWRLNDSCDAIDRTIEYSRLSEFATLQREWRRSTRKLERQLEALAQILNGTYTRQKGDTVDDRSDSEKEKDLAHKARAIQLARSAVPIVKLSRIFYDKLSKTSIKQLPFKLDTEMTSDELGSFLKTIDSFYQSVDYMTGHLCVIFESEDDIDKKIQSFRNICAQNIGYFEKALLALSMYLMHTSHTAGGRSTSQAHFKNWFLGLRNQLNRACINLKNATDTCFGDLVDVE
;
A
#
# COMPACT_ATOMS: atom_id res chain seq x y z
N MET A 1 -57.05 -10.13 -20.45
CA MET A 1 -56.35 -10.38 -19.18
C MET A 1 -54.88 -10.51 -19.52
N ALA A 2 -54.17 -9.39 -19.33
CA ALA A 2 -52.75 -9.24 -19.53
C ALA A 2 -52.18 -8.85 -18.16
N ASP A 3 -51.14 -9.55 -17.72
CA ASP A 3 -50.17 -9.16 -16.68
C ASP A 3 -48.95 -10.07 -16.92
N ARG A 4 -47.82 -9.59 -17.45
CA ARG A 4 -46.80 -8.67 -16.86
C ARG A 4 -46.03 -9.36 -15.73
N VAL A 5 -44.86 -9.92 -16.08
CA VAL A 5 -43.79 -10.28 -15.14
C VAL A 5 -42.52 -9.57 -15.59
N GLU A 6 -42.01 -8.76 -14.67
CA GLU A 6 -40.90 -7.84 -14.78
C GLU A 6 -39.55 -8.57 -14.83
N GLY A 7 -38.65 -8.06 -15.67
CA GLY A 7 -37.23 -8.40 -15.63
C GLY A 7 -36.51 -7.53 -14.60
N HIS A 8 -35.69 -8.15 -13.76
CA HIS A 8 -34.67 -7.47 -12.98
C HIS A 8 -33.29 -7.80 -13.53
N THR A 9 -32.72 -6.80 -14.19
CA THR A 9 -31.29 -6.65 -14.49
C THR A 9 -30.54 -6.38 -13.19
N VAL A 10 -29.55 -7.22 -12.88
CA VAL A 10 -28.61 -7.00 -11.78
C VAL A 10 -27.43 -6.20 -12.34
N ASP A 11 -27.33 -4.95 -11.93
CA ASP A 11 -26.16 -4.08 -12.15
C ASP A 11 -24.97 -4.58 -11.31
N ASN A 12 -23.92 -5.03 -11.99
CA ASN A 12 -22.62 -5.36 -11.41
C ASN A 12 -21.72 -4.12 -11.48
N ASN A 13 -21.65 -3.33 -10.40
CA ASN A 13 -20.64 -2.29 -10.23
C ASN A 13 -19.50 -2.81 -9.35
N GLY A 14 -18.44 -3.29 -10.00
CA GLY A 14 -17.20 -3.74 -9.35
C GLY A 14 -16.35 -2.55 -8.89
N LYS A 15 -16.16 -2.43 -7.56
CA LYS A 15 -15.26 -1.45 -6.91
C LYS A 15 -13.80 -1.88 -7.18
N MET A 16 -13.03 -1.07 -7.91
CA MET A 16 -11.59 -1.29 -8.16
C MET A 16 -10.76 -0.74 -7.01
N ASP A 17 -10.04 -1.62 -6.29
CA ASP A 17 -9.04 -1.25 -5.28
C ASP A 17 -7.66 -1.08 -5.95
N GLN A 18 -7.12 0.15 -5.96
CA GLN A 18 -5.75 0.47 -6.37
C GLN A 18 -4.79 0.21 -5.20
N ASP A 19 -3.98 -0.84 -5.31
CA ASP A 19 -2.86 -1.11 -4.39
C ASP A 19 -1.71 -1.69 -5.21
N ASN A 20 -0.75 -0.87 -5.59
CA ASN A 20 0.50 -1.30 -6.22
C ASN A 20 1.66 -0.56 -5.55
N VAL A 21 2.40 -1.25 -4.68
CA VAL A 21 3.68 -0.76 -4.14
C VAL A 21 4.68 -1.90 -4.26
N ASP A 22 5.65 -1.72 -5.14
CA ASP A 22 6.81 -2.58 -5.35
C ASP A 22 7.76 -2.47 -4.14
N LEU A 23 7.87 -3.54 -3.36
CA LEU A 23 8.93 -3.70 -2.36
C LEU A 23 10.21 -4.13 -3.07
N LYS A 24 11.11 -3.19 -3.36
CA LYS A 24 12.49 -3.51 -3.76
C LYS A 24 13.25 -4.09 -2.55
N THR A 25 13.78 -5.29 -2.73
CA THR A 25 14.63 -6.00 -1.79
C THR A 25 16.01 -5.33 -1.73
N VAL A 26 16.40 -4.81 -0.56
CA VAL A 26 17.77 -4.36 -0.29
C VAL A 26 18.58 -5.54 0.26
N ASP A 27 19.70 -5.82 -0.40
CA ASP A 27 20.67 -6.85 -0.06
C ASP A 27 21.44 -6.47 1.22
N LYS A 28 21.20 -7.21 2.31
CA LYS A 28 21.66 -6.86 3.66
C LYS A 28 23.16 -7.09 3.90
N ASP A 29 23.85 -7.80 3.00
CA ASP A 29 25.28 -8.13 3.19
C ASP A 29 26.23 -6.97 2.86
N LYS A 30 25.75 -5.89 2.22
CA LYS A 30 26.52 -4.65 2.02
C LYS A 30 26.39 -3.64 3.16
N VAL A 31 25.38 -3.76 4.01
CA VAL A 31 25.11 -2.82 5.12
C VAL A 31 26.03 -3.07 6.32
N VAL A 32 26.43 -4.32 6.55
CA VAL A 32 27.26 -4.68 7.72
C VAL A 32 28.67 -4.08 7.64
N LYS A 33 29.24 -3.93 6.45
CA LYS A 33 30.58 -3.32 6.28
C LYS A 33 30.59 -1.79 6.35
N HIS A 34 29.48 -1.13 6.01
CA HIS A 34 29.38 0.33 6.13
C HIS A 34 29.08 0.79 7.57
N ALA A 35 28.36 -0.03 8.35
CA ALA A 35 28.03 0.27 9.75
C ALA A 35 29.25 0.24 10.69
N GLU A 36 30.33 -0.48 10.36
CA GLU A 36 31.55 -0.50 11.17
C GLU A 36 32.43 0.75 10.95
N GLU A 37 32.33 1.43 9.81
CA GLU A 37 33.10 2.65 9.51
C GLU A 37 32.38 3.94 9.98
N GLU A 38 31.04 3.99 9.96
CA GLU A 38 30.26 5.15 10.42
C GLU A 38 30.21 5.30 11.95
N ASN A 39 30.47 4.23 12.71
CA ASN A 39 30.42 4.27 14.18
C ASN A 39 31.58 5.05 14.84
N SER A 40 32.53 5.56 14.04
CA SER A 40 33.57 6.48 14.52
C SER A 40 33.23 7.97 14.36
N GLN A 41 32.17 8.32 13.61
CA GLN A 41 31.79 9.71 13.31
C GLN A 41 30.55 10.21 14.07
N ILE A 42 29.80 9.34 14.76
CA ILE A 42 28.61 9.70 15.56
C ILE A 42 29.03 10.10 16.99
N LYS A 43 29.73 11.22 17.14
CA LYS A 43 29.91 11.89 18.45
C LYS A 43 29.51 13.37 18.47
N ASP A 44 29.19 13.97 17.32
CA ASP A 44 29.00 15.44 17.23
C ASP A 44 27.60 15.88 16.73
N HIS A 45 26.54 15.08 16.92
CA HIS A 45 25.20 15.40 16.41
C HIS A 45 24.05 15.25 17.41
N ASP A 46 24.23 15.71 18.65
CA ASP A 46 23.21 15.66 19.71
C ASP A 46 22.52 17.03 19.97
N GLY A 47 22.39 17.88 18.94
CA GLY A 47 21.99 19.28 19.11
C GLY A 47 20.87 19.83 18.21
N LYS A 48 20.28 19.04 17.31
CA LYS A 48 19.30 19.54 16.32
C LYS A 48 17.83 19.21 16.63
N ASP A 49 17.55 18.12 17.34
CA ASP A 49 16.17 17.59 17.43
C ASP A 49 15.30 18.21 18.54
N VAL A 50 15.87 19.06 19.39
CA VAL A 50 15.09 19.80 20.39
C VAL A 50 14.34 21.00 19.77
N LYS A 51 14.77 21.49 18.60
CA LYS A 51 14.17 22.69 17.97
C LYS A 51 12.85 22.44 17.22
N GLU A 52 12.54 21.20 16.84
CA GLU A 52 11.35 20.89 16.03
C GLU A 52 10.07 20.71 16.86
N LYS A 53 10.21 20.43 18.17
CA LYS A 53 9.08 20.26 19.10
C LYS A 53 8.39 21.59 19.47
N ASP A 54 9.11 22.70 19.41
CA ASP A 54 8.61 24.02 19.84
C ASP A 54 8.06 24.91 18.70
N ALA A 55 8.30 24.56 17.43
CA ALA A 55 7.91 25.38 16.28
C ALA A 55 6.39 25.41 16.02
N MET A 56 5.63 24.40 16.48
CA MET A 56 4.17 24.39 16.29
C MET A 56 3.43 25.41 17.18
N ASN A 57 4.00 25.79 18.33
CA ASN A 57 3.30 26.60 19.34
C ASN A 57 3.52 28.12 19.19
N LYS A 58 4.58 28.55 18.48
CA LYS A 58 4.90 29.97 18.36
C LYS A 58 4.14 30.67 17.24
N ASP A 59 3.88 29.97 16.14
CA ASP A 59 3.31 30.58 14.93
C ASP A 59 1.78 30.45 14.82
N ILE A 60 1.10 29.92 15.85
CA ILE A 60 -0.37 29.79 15.88
C ILE A 60 -1.02 30.91 16.73
N ASN A 61 -0.28 31.58 17.63
CA ASN A 61 -0.84 32.54 18.58
C ASN A 61 -0.46 34.02 18.33
N ASP A 62 0.57 34.32 17.53
CA ASP A 62 1.04 35.70 17.32
C ASP A 62 0.34 36.39 16.13
N GLU A 63 -1.00 36.46 16.11
CA GLU A 63 -1.73 37.39 15.21
C GLU A 63 -3.00 37.99 15.86
N ASN A 64 -3.04 38.10 17.18
CA ASN A 64 -3.99 38.99 17.87
C ASN A 64 -3.24 39.74 18.96
N ASP A 65 -2.72 40.91 18.62
CA ASP A 65 -2.55 42.10 19.47
C ASP A 65 -1.38 42.93 18.92
N LYS A 66 -1.70 44.06 18.29
CA LYS A 66 -1.06 45.35 18.60
C LYS A 66 -1.73 46.50 17.83
N GLU A 67 -2.33 47.36 18.64
CA GLU A 67 -2.74 48.71 18.31
C GLU A 67 -1.55 49.59 17.93
N ASP A 68 -1.91 50.59 17.13
CA ASP A 68 -1.28 51.86 16.81
C ASP A 68 -0.21 52.38 17.80
N ASP A 69 1.02 52.61 17.31
CA ASP A 69 1.71 53.89 17.47
C ASP A 69 2.98 53.92 16.61
N GLY A 70 3.17 55.03 15.88
CA GLY A 70 4.34 55.26 15.04
C GLY A 70 5.56 55.75 15.81
N ASP A 71 6.75 55.41 15.34
CA ASP A 71 7.80 56.36 14.91
C ASP A 71 8.97 55.59 14.28
N HIS A 72 9.65 56.27 13.36
CA HIS A 72 10.81 55.84 12.60
C HIS A 72 11.99 55.38 13.47
N THR A 73 12.69 54.32 13.03
CA THR A 73 14.13 54.41 12.74
C THR A 73 14.62 53.18 11.98
N THR A 74 15.36 53.45 10.92
CA THR A 74 16.06 52.49 10.07
C THR A 74 17.18 51.77 10.82
N ASN A 75 17.31 50.47 10.62
CA ASN A 75 18.60 49.82 10.34
C ASN A 75 18.38 48.44 9.73
N ASN A 76 18.83 48.30 8.48
CA ASN A 76 19.00 47.06 7.77
C ASN A 76 20.10 46.23 8.45
N ASP A 77 19.77 44.99 8.82
CA ASP A 77 20.72 43.88 8.75
C ASP A 77 19.95 42.67 8.21
N SER A 78 20.19 42.40 6.92
CA SER A 78 19.59 41.30 6.16
C SER A 78 20.13 39.96 6.63
N SER A 79 19.32 39.19 7.35
CA SER A 79 19.38 37.73 7.34
C SER A 79 18.22 37.22 6.48
N SER A 80 18.46 37.10 5.18
CA SER A 80 17.52 36.50 4.24
C SER A 80 17.51 34.99 4.42
N GLU A 81 16.65 34.49 5.30
CA GLU A 81 16.09 33.15 5.13
C GLU A 81 15.04 33.26 4.04
N THR A 82 15.39 32.76 2.85
CA THR A 82 14.51 32.75 1.69
C THR A 82 13.40 31.74 1.90
N ASP A 83 12.22 32.23 2.29
CA ASP A 83 10.92 31.63 1.98
C ASP A 83 10.76 31.56 0.45
N SER A 84 11.36 30.55 -0.17
CA SER A 84 11.24 30.31 -1.60
C SER A 84 10.73 28.90 -1.84
N ASP A 85 9.40 28.73 -1.78
CA ASP A 85 8.64 27.80 -2.66
C ASP A 85 7.11 27.70 -2.37
N ALA A 86 6.50 28.66 -1.67
CA ALA A 86 5.03 28.73 -1.60
C ALA A 86 4.49 29.60 -2.74
N GLY A 87 3.92 28.97 -3.78
CA GLY A 87 3.16 29.71 -4.80
C GLY A 87 2.13 30.63 -4.14
N THR A 88 2.02 31.86 -4.62
CA THR A 88 1.12 32.88 -4.05
C THR A 88 -0.33 32.46 -4.29
N TRP A 89 -1.00 31.93 -3.26
CA TRP A 89 -2.43 31.63 -3.28
C TRP A 89 -3.21 32.96 -3.26
N THR A 90 -4.11 33.16 -4.23
CA THR A 90 -4.94 34.37 -4.31
C THR A 90 -6.41 33.97 -4.45
N GLY A 91 -7.28 34.50 -3.60
CA GLY A 91 -8.73 34.25 -3.68
C GLY A 91 -9.40 34.10 -2.31
N PRO A 92 -10.73 33.97 -2.28
CA PRO A 92 -11.51 33.79 -1.03
C PRO A 92 -11.10 32.55 -0.23
N SER A 93 -10.59 31.49 -0.90
CA SER A 93 -10.17 30.24 -0.25
C SER A 93 -8.65 30.13 -0.06
N ALA A 94 -7.87 31.21 -0.20
CA ALA A 94 -6.40 31.16 -0.14
C ALA A 94 -5.87 30.56 1.17
N GLU A 95 -6.46 30.93 2.32
CA GLU A 95 -6.09 30.38 3.63
C GLU A 95 -6.42 28.89 3.76
N VAL A 96 -7.52 28.43 3.13
CA VAL A 96 -7.90 27.02 3.07
C VAL A 96 -6.91 26.23 2.21
N GLN A 97 -6.50 26.78 1.06
CA GLN A 97 -5.49 26.19 0.17
C GLN A 97 -4.13 26.08 0.85
N LYS A 98 -3.71 27.12 1.60
CA LYS A 98 -2.50 27.12 2.41
C LYS A 98 -2.55 26.06 3.50
N ALA A 99 -3.68 25.92 4.19
CA ALA A 99 -3.87 24.89 5.23
C ALA A 99 -3.76 23.46 4.66
N PHE A 100 -4.42 23.17 3.54
CA PHE A 100 -4.27 21.88 2.85
C PHE A 100 -2.83 21.61 2.41
N SER A 101 -2.16 22.60 1.82
CA SER A 101 -0.78 22.49 1.37
C SER A 101 0.17 22.19 2.54
N LYS A 102 -0.04 22.86 3.68
CA LYS A 102 0.71 22.59 4.91
C LYS A 102 0.51 21.15 5.38
N LEU A 103 -0.74 20.66 5.44
CA LEU A 103 -1.04 19.28 5.84
C LEU A 103 -0.42 18.25 4.89
N LEU A 104 -0.54 18.46 3.58
CA LEU A 104 0.09 17.59 2.57
C LEU A 104 1.61 17.54 2.74
N ARG A 105 2.27 18.67 2.98
CA ARG A 105 3.71 18.71 3.21
C ARG A 105 4.15 17.87 4.43
N TYR A 106 3.32 17.80 5.48
CA TYR A 106 3.64 17.05 6.69
C TYR A 106 3.28 15.56 6.63
N TYR A 107 2.27 15.19 5.85
CA TYR A 107 1.69 13.84 5.87
C TYR A 107 1.82 13.08 4.55
N CYS A 108 2.30 13.71 3.47
CA CYS A 108 2.76 13.01 2.28
C CYS A 108 4.24 12.66 2.45
N TYR A 109 4.50 11.45 2.91
CA TYR A 109 5.84 10.89 3.04
C TYR A 109 5.91 9.55 2.30
N SER A 110 7.13 9.06 2.04
CA SER A 110 7.28 7.75 1.43
C SER A 110 6.87 6.67 2.43
N ILE A 111 5.98 5.75 2.04
CA ILE A 111 5.64 4.58 2.88
C ILE A 111 6.87 3.72 3.20
N ASN A 112 7.89 3.75 2.32
CA ASN A 112 9.15 3.05 2.54
C ASN A 112 9.99 3.68 3.67
N GLU A 113 9.64 4.88 4.14
CA GLU A 113 10.29 5.57 5.26
C GLU A 113 9.62 5.27 6.61
N ILE A 114 8.60 4.41 6.65
CA ILE A 114 7.93 4.04 7.90
C ILE A 114 8.73 2.93 8.61
N HIS A 115 9.32 3.29 9.76
CA HIS A 115 10.11 2.39 10.59
C HIS A 115 9.65 2.48 12.05
N CYS A 116 9.84 1.40 12.81
CA CYS A 116 9.68 1.41 14.26
C CYS A 116 10.96 1.95 14.89
N GLU A 117 10.84 2.90 15.81
CA GLU A 117 11.98 3.47 16.52
C GLU A 117 12.31 2.64 17.76
N ARG A 118 13.60 2.43 18.02
CA ARG A 118 14.07 1.75 19.23
C ARG A 118 14.25 2.76 20.35
N GLU A 119 13.63 2.50 21.49
CA GLU A 119 13.84 3.29 22.70
C GLU A 119 14.51 2.42 23.77
N THR A 120 15.74 2.78 24.14
CA THR A 120 16.59 1.97 25.02
C THR A 120 16.19 2.01 26.50
N LYS A 121 15.26 2.89 26.88
CA LYS A 121 14.87 3.13 28.28
C LYS A 121 13.49 2.61 28.68
N LEU A 122 12.75 1.92 27.80
CA LEU A 122 11.41 1.43 28.12
C LEU A 122 11.44 0.35 29.23
N THR A 123 10.61 0.56 30.25
CA THR A 123 10.35 -0.20 31.47
C THR A 123 9.04 -1.01 31.38
N LEU A 124 8.76 -1.82 32.40
CA LEU A 124 7.51 -2.60 32.51
C LEU A 124 6.25 -1.72 32.65
N ASP A 125 6.37 -0.54 33.27
CA ASP A 125 5.25 0.43 33.39
C ASP A 125 4.85 0.99 32.01
N ASP A 126 5.77 0.99 31.04
CA ASP A 126 5.50 1.42 29.67
C ASP A 126 4.62 0.43 28.89
N VAL A 127 4.52 -0.82 29.33
CA VAL A 127 3.55 -1.79 28.78
C VAL A 127 2.12 -1.38 29.12
N GLN A 128 1.88 -0.86 30.33
CA GLN A 128 0.57 -0.35 30.71
C GLN A 128 0.24 0.95 29.96
N GLY A 129 1.23 1.82 29.74
CA GLY A 129 1.10 2.99 28.86
C GLY A 129 0.64 2.61 27.45
N LYS A 130 1.26 1.59 26.85
CA LYS A 130 0.86 1.06 25.53
C LYS A 130 -0.57 0.54 25.49
N ILE A 131 -1.06 -0.09 26.55
CA ILE A 131 -2.46 -0.55 26.64
C ILE A 131 -3.42 0.65 26.56
N GLU A 132 -3.11 1.74 27.26
CA GLU A 132 -3.95 2.94 27.25
C GLU A 132 -3.90 3.66 25.89
N ILE A 133 -2.70 3.84 25.32
CA ILE A 133 -2.54 4.41 23.97
C ILE A 133 -3.30 3.58 22.94
N PHE A 134 -3.23 2.24 23.02
CA PHE A 134 -3.95 1.35 22.13
C PHE A 134 -5.48 1.52 22.24
N LYS A 135 -6.02 1.62 23.47
CA LYS A 135 -7.45 1.88 23.69
C LYS A 135 -7.84 3.26 23.15
N GLU A 136 -7.00 4.26 23.33
CA GLU A 136 -7.22 5.63 22.86
C GLU A 136 -7.25 5.69 21.33
N LEU A 137 -6.29 5.04 20.66
CA LEU A 137 -6.25 4.88 19.20
C LEU A 137 -7.55 4.27 18.68
N GLN A 138 -8.02 3.19 19.31
CA GLN A 138 -9.22 2.46 18.87
C GLN A 138 -10.54 3.19 19.12
N LYS A 139 -10.67 3.85 20.28
CA LYS A 139 -11.96 4.37 20.75
C LYS A 139 -12.14 5.85 20.48
N THR A 140 -11.05 6.60 20.36
CA THR A 140 -11.08 8.06 20.32
C THR A 140 -10.39 8.60 19.08
N LEU A 141 -9.10 8.32 18.86
CA LEU A 141 -8.30 9.01 17.84
C LEU A 141 -8.73 8.64 16.42
N LEU A 142 -8.76 7.34 16.07
CA LEU A 142 -9.18 6.90 14.73
C LEU A 142 -10.66 7.26 14.43
N PRO A 143 -11.62 7.06 15.35
CA PRO A 143 -12.99 7.53 15.14
C PRO A 143 -13.11 9.05 15.00
N SER A 144 -12.35 9.82 15.78
CA SER A 144 -12.33 11.29 15.68
C SER A 144 -11.77 11.74 14.34
N LEU A 145 -10.68 11.13 13.88
CA LEU A 145 -10.09 11.39 12.56
C LEU A 145 -11.12 11.16 11.44
N LYS A 146 -11.88 10.06 11.52
CA LYS A 146 -12.98 9.77 10.61
C LYS A 146 -14.08 10.84 10.64
N GLN A 147 -14.47 11.29 11.83
CA GLN A 147 -15.48 12.35 11.96
C GLN A 147 -15.00 13.68 11.36
N GLN A 148 -13.72 14.03 11.55
CA GLN A 148 -13.16 15.27 11.01
C GLN A 148 -13.08 15.25 9.47
N ILE A 149 -12.74 14.12 8.84
CA ILE A 149 -12.76 14.02 7.36
C ILE A 149 -14.19 14.10 6.79
N ILE A 150 -15.20 13.57 7.50
CA ILE A 150 -16.60 13.71 7.12
C ILE A 150 -17.02 15.18 7.22
N ALA A 151 -16.75 15.83 8.36
CA ALA A 151 -17.05 17.23 8.57
C ALA A 151 -16.37 18.14 7.53
N LEU A 152 -15.13 17.82 7.13
CA LEU A 152 -14.43 18.54 6.06
C LEU A 152 -15.21 18.49 4.75
N VAL A 153 -15.64 17.30 4.33
CA VAL A 153 -16.38 17.16 3.06
C VAL A 153 -17.78 17.80 3.15
N GLU A 154 -18.43 17.73 4.31
CA GLU A 154 -19.72 18.40 4.57
C GLU A 154 -19.62 19.94 4.54
N SER A 155 -18.43 20.50 4.82
CA SER A 155 -18.20 21.96 4.72
C SER A 155 -18.04 22.46 3.28
N LEU A 156 -17.83 21.57 2.32
CA LEU A 156 -17.68 21.90 0.90
C LEU A 156 -19.04 21.84 0.19
N ASP A 157 -19.25 22.70 -0.81
CA ASP A 157 -20.46 22.65 -1.65
C ASP A 157 -20.26 21.71 -2.84
N LEU A 158 -20.77 20.49 -2.67
CA LEU A 158 -20.74 19.44 -3.69
C LEU A 158 -22.00 19.42 -4.57
N SER A 159 -22.91 20.40 -4.46
CA SER A 159 -24.12 20.46 -5.30
C SER A 159 -23.77 20.75 -6.76
N GLU A 160 -24.53 20.21 -7.72
CA GLU A 160 -24.26 20.45 -9.16
C GLU A 160 -24.37 21.93 -9.55
N SER A 161 -25.16 22.70 -8.79
CA SER A 161 -25.35 24.15 -8.94
C SER A 161 -24.30 25.03 -8.26
N ALA A 162 -23.36 24.46 -7.49
CA ALA A 162 -22.39 25.24 -6.73
C ALA A 162 -21.39 25.97 -7.63
N THR A 163 -21.34 27.31 -7.52
CA THR A 163 -20.37 28.17 -8.21
C THR A 163 -19.02 28.20 -7.48
N HIS A 164 -18.99 27.93 -6.18
CA HIS A 164 -17.78 27.89 -5.35
C HIS A 164 -17.73 26.59 -4.55
N SER A 165 -16.61 25.86 -4.61
CA SER A 165 -16.47 24.58 -3.87
C SER A 165 -16.37 24.78 -2.35
N CYS A 166 -15.98 25.97 -1.90
CA CYS A 166 -15.77 26.31 -0.49
C CYS A 166 -16.63 27.53 -0.11
N PRO A 167 -17.91 27.33 0.25
CA PRO A 167 -18.85 28.43 0.51
C PRO A 167 -18.51 29.20 1.78
N ASP A 168 -17.96 28.53 2.79
CA ASP A 168 -17.50 29.13 4.05
C ASP A 168 -16.02 28.76 4.30
N PRO A 169 -15.07 29.56 3.78
CA PRO A 169 -13.65 29.35 4.00
C PRO A 169 -13.24 29.38 5.47
N GLU A 170 -13.91 30.16 6.32
CA GLU A 170 -13.57 30.27 7.74
C GLU A 170 -13.95 29.00 8.51
N SER A 171 -15.16 28.48 8.32
CA SER A 171 -15.54 27.17 8.90
C SER A 171 -14.66 26.05 8.37
N THR A 172 -14.41 26.02 7.07
CA THR A 172 -13.56 24.99 6.44
C THR A 172 -12.16 25.02 7.04
N ARG A 173 -11.57 26.22 7.22
CA ARG A 173 -10.26 26.39 7.87
C ARG A 173 -10.28 25.90 9.32
N LYS A 174 -11.33 26.19 10.09
CA LYS A 174 -11.47 25.71 11.47
C LYS A 174 -11.56 24.18 11.56
N ILE A 175 -12.23 23.53 10.60
CA ILE A 175 -12.28 22.07 10.49
C ILE A 175 -10.90 21.51 10.15
N LEU A 176 -10.18 22.13 9.21
CA LEU A 176 -8.81 21.72 8.86
C LEU A 176 -7.83 21.83 10.02
N LEU A 177 -7.95 22.85 10.88
CA LEU A 177 -7.14 22.96 12.09
C LEU A 177 -7.38 21.77 13.04
N LYS A 178 -8.66 21.47 13.35
CA LYS A 178 -9.04 20.32 14.19
C LYS A 178 -8.58 18.99 13.59
N LEU A 179 -8.67 18.86 12.26
CA LEU A 179 -8.21 17.69 11.53
C LEU A 179 -6.68 17.55 11.62
N GLY A 180 -5.94 18.66 11.52
CA GLY A 180 -4.50 18.70 11.73
C GLY A 180 -4.09 18.22 13.12
N ASP A 181 -4.81 18.68 14.17
CA ASP A 181 -4.58 18.24 15.55
C ASP A 181 -4.89 16.75 15.74
N ALA A 182 -5.99 16.27 15.14
CA ALA A 182 -6.37 14.86 15.17
C ALA A 182 -5.34 13.97 14.46
N LEU A 183 -4.84 14.39 13.29
CA LEU A 183 -3.77 13.71 12.56
C LEU A 183 -2.49 13.65 13.38
N LYS A 184 -2.08 14.78 14.00
CA LYS A 184 -0.88 14.85 14.82
C LYS A 184 -0.98 13.93 16.03
N SER A 185 -2.10 13.99 16.74
CA SER A 185 -2.35 13.15 17.91
C SER A 185 -2.38 11.66 17.55
N THR A 186 -3.03 11.31 16.43
CA THR A 186 -3.08 9.93 15.93
C THR A 186 -1.69 9.42 15.55
N ARG A 187 -0.92 10.23 14.81
CA ARG A 187 0.45 9.90 14.40
C ARG A 187 1.36 9.69 15.62
N ASN A 188 1.38 10.63 16.55
CA ASN A 188 2.21 10.56 17.74
C ASN A 188 1.85 9.34 18.59
N ALA A 189 0.56 9.09 18.81
CA ALA A 189 0.09 7.95 19.59
C ALA A 189 0.50 6.62 18.95
N VAL A 190 0.41 6.49 17.61
CA VAL A 190 0.81 5.24 16.95
C VAL A 190 2.33 5.06 16.89
N GLU A 191 3.09 6.15 16.79
CA GLU A 191 4.56 6.13 16.88
C GLU A 191 5.01 5.72 18.28
N GLU A 192 4.44 6.30 19.33
CA GLU A 192 4.70 5.95 20.74
C GLU A 192 4.32 4.49 21.04
N PHE A 193 3.17 4.05 20.53
CA PHE A 193 2.72 2.66 20.66
C PHE A 193 3.70 1.66 20.01
N ALA A 194 4.27 2.05 18.86
CA ALA A 194 5.15 1.23 18.06
C ALA A 194 6.64 1.34 18.43
N LEU A 195 6.99 2.12 19.46
CA LEU A 195 8.34 2.12 20.01
C LEU A 195 8.75 0.70 20.40
N GLU A 196 9.87 0.23 19.88
CA GLU A 196 10.39 -1.08 20.20
C GLU A 196 11.00 -1.04 21.61
N PRO A 197 10.41 -1.75 22.60
CA PRO A 197 10.97 -1.78 23.93
C PRO A 197 12.27 -2.60 23.93
N PRO A 198 13.24 -2.30 24.82
CA PRO A 198 14.42 -3.12 24.97
C PRO A 198 14.06 -4.47 25.62
N VAL A 199 12.90 -4.57 26.30
CA VAL A 199 12.41 -5.77 26.97
C VAL A 199 10.87 -5.88 26.87
N PRO A 200 10.30 -7.08 26.59
CA PRO A 200 11.01 -8.28 26.19
C PRO A 200 11.52 -8.15 24.75
N ASP A 201 12.72 -8.68 24.52
CA ASP A 201 13.30 -8.81 23.19
C ASP A 201 12.29 -9.51 22.23
N PRO A 202 12.22 -9.14 20.94
CA PRO A 202 11.31 -9.77 19.96
C PRO A 202 11.41 -11.30 19.85
N SER A 203 12.52 -11.90 20.30
CA SER A 203 12.70 -13.36 20.40
C SER A 203 12.18 -13.99 21.71
N HIS A 204 11.66 -13.17 22.64
CA HIS A 204 11.18 -13.58 23.96
C HIS A 204 9.79 -13.02 24.32
N ASP A 205 9.05 -12.44 23.36
CA ASP A 205 7.77 -11.73 23.60
C ASP A 205 6.50 -12.60 23.48
N ARG A 206 6.64 -13.93 23.65
CA ARG A 206 5.59 -14.93 23.40
C ARG A 206 4.24 -14.62 24.06
N HIS A 207 4.28 -14.05 25.27
CA HIS A 207 3.09 -13.79 26.10
C HIS A 207 2.43 -12.43 25.85
N LEU A 208 2.94 -11.61 24.92
CA LEU A 208 2.44 -10.25 24.72
C LEU A 208 1.20 -10.13 23.81
N GLU A 209 0.73 -11.23 23.20
CA GLU A 209 -0.46 -11.28 22.33
C GLU A 209 -0.58 -10.08 21.35
N HIS A 210 -1.43 -9.11 21.68
CA HIS A 210 -1.73 -7.93 20.88
C HIS A 210 -0.61 -6.88 20.85
N PHE A 211 0.37 -6.98 21.76
CA PHE A 211 1.45 -6.02 21.97
C PHE A 211 2.81 -6.52 21.50
N LYS A 212 2.85 -7.67 20.83
CA LYS A 212 4.04 -8.17 20.13
C LYS A 212 4.56 -7.12 19.15
N ASN A 213 5.87 -6.97 19.10
CA ASN A 213 6.51 -5.88 18.34
C ASN A 213 6.06 -5.84 16.87
N ASN A 214 6.00 -7.02 16.23
CA ASN A 214 5.53 -7.15 14.85
C ASN A 214 4.13 -6.54 14.64
N ARG A 215 3.23 -6.73 15.60
CA ARG A 215 1.87 -6.21 15.52
C ARG A 215 1.80 -4.70 15.70
N ASN A 216 2.60 -4.15 16.61
CA ASN A 216 2.69 -2.71 16.81
C ASN A 216 3.23 -2.03 15.55
N CYS A 217 4.29 -2.60 14.95
CA CYS A 217 4.84 -2.14 13.69
C CYS A 217 3.84 -2.24 12.51
N GLN A 218 3.04 -3.32 12.44
CA GLN A 218 2.00 -3.41 11.42
C GLN A 218 0.87 -2.38 11.63
N LEU A 219 0.49 -2.10 12.88
CA LEU A 219 -0.51 -1.07 13.18
C LEU A 219 0.00 0.33 12.82
N LEU A 220 1.26 0.64 13.13
CA LEU A 220 1.96 1.84 12.69
C LEU A 220 1.89 1.99 11.19
N TRP A 221 2.35 0.97 10.45
CA TRP A 221 2.35 0.98 9.00
C TRP A 221 0.95 1.20 8.43
N LYS A 222 -0.06 0.47 8.91
CA LYS A 222 -1.44 0.60 8.40
C LYS A 222 -2.04 1.97 8.71
N THR A 223 -1.77 2.55 9.87
CA THR A 223 -2.26 3.88 10.25
C THR A 223 -1.62 4.96 9.39
N LYS A 224 -0.29 4.88 9.22
CA LYS A 224 0.47 5.82 8.39
C LYS A 224 0.11 5.71 6.91
N ALA A 225 -0.01 4.50 6.37
CA ALA A 225 -0.52 4.28 5.02
C ALA A 225 -1.95 4.82 4.85
N ALA A 226 -2.83 4.67 5.86
CA ALA A 226 -4.17 5.22 5.79
C ALA A 226 -4.19 6.76 5.69
N ILE A 227 -3.29 7.41 6.42
CA ILE A 227 -3.11 8.87 6.37
C ILE A 227 -2.53 9.28 5.00
N GLU A 228 -1.46 8.63 4.56
CA GLU A 228 -0.71 9.01 3.36
C GLU A 228 -1.47 8.70 2.07
N GLU A 229 -2.01 7.50 1.88
CA GLU A 229 -2.60 7.08 0.61
C GLU A 229 -4.02 7.61 0.46
N HIS A 230 -4.82 7.58 1.54
CA HIS A 230 -6.24 7.86 1.47
C HIS A 230 -6.58 9.28 1.92
N ILE A 231 -6.15 9.71 3.12
CA ILE A 231 -6.48 11.05 3.64
C ILE A 231 -5.77 12.14 2.83
N CYS A 232 -4.48 12.00 2.53
CA CYS A 232 -3.81 12.98 1.64
C CYS A 232 -4.38 12.91 0.21
N GLY A 233 -4.80 11.73 -0.27
CA GLY A 233 -5.54 11.59 -1.53
C GLY A 233 -6.84 12.40 -1.55
N LEU A 234 -7.59 12.40 -0.44
CA LEU A 234 -8.77 13.25 -0.24
C LEU A 234 -8.39 14.74 -0.24
N PHE A 235 -7.32 15.14 0.45
CA PHE A 235 -6.86 16.54 0.46
C PHE A 235 -6.49 17.04 -0.93
N ARG A 236 -5.79 16.23 -1.74
CA ARG A 236 -5.49 16.55 -3.14
C ARG A 236 -6.77 16.73 -3.95
N ALA A 237 -7.77 15.86 -3.76
CA ALA A 237 -9.07 15.98 -4.44
C ALA A 237 -9.83 17.27 -4.06
N CYS A 238 -9.87 17.60 -2.77
CA CYS A 238 -10.49 18.83 -2.27
C CYS A 238 -9.78 20.08 -2.84
N LEU A 239 -8.45 20.12 -2.79
CA LEU A 239 -7.65 21.19 -3.38
C LEU A 239 -7.96 21.37 -4.87
N THR A 240 -7.95 20.28 -5.63
CA THR A 240 -8.26 20.30 -7.07
C THR A 240 -9.62 20.95 -7.33
N SER A 241 -10.65 20.55 -6.59
CA SER A 241 -12.00 21.11 -6.75
C SER A 241 -12.07 22.60 -6.40
N ILE A 242 -11.34 23.05 -5.37
CA ILE A 242 -11.30 24.46 -4.99
C ILE A 242 -10.64 25.27 -6.10
N PHE A 243 -9.51 24.82 -6.65
CA PHE A 243 -8.82 25.49 -7.76
C PHE A 243 -9.70 25.62 -9.01
N GLU A 244 -10.37 24.53 -9.40
CA GLU A 244 -11.27 24.55 -10.57
C GLU A 244 -12.45 25.50 -10.36
N SER A 245 -12.97 25.63 -9.13
CA SER A 245 -14.09 26.53 -8.84
C SER A 245 -13.72 28.02 -8.77
N GLU A 246 -12.46 28.37 -8.48
CA GLU A 246 -12.01 29.77 -8.41
C GLU A 246 -11.50 30.33 -9.75
N GLY A 247 -11.48 29.51 -10.81
CA GLY A 247 -11.25 29.98 -12.18
C GLY A 247 -9.82 30.46 -12.46
N ALA A 248 -8.80 29.86 -11.84
CA ALA A 248 -7.41 30.28 -12.05
C ALA A 248 -6.81 29.74 -13.37
N HIS A 249 -7.07 30.45 -14.48
CA HIS A 249 -6.07 30.53 -15.56
C HIS A 249 -4.84 31.30 -15.01
N LYS A 250 -3.76 30.58 -14.70
CA LYS A 250 -2.39 31.03 -14.32
C LYS A 250 -1.98 30.87 -12.84
N ILE A 251 -1.96 29.65 -12.31
CA ILE A 251 -0.93 29.31 -11.31
C ILE A 251 -0.34 27.95 -11.69
N VAL A 252 0.93 27.95 -12.10
CA VAL A 252 1.73 26.72 -12.22
C VAL A 252 2.22 26.38 -10.82
N VAL A 253 1.45 25.59 -10.07
CA VAL A 253 1.97 24.97 -8.85
C VAL A 253 2.74 23.73 -9.27
N SER A 254 4.05 23.91 -9.50
CA SER A 254 4.96 22.82 -9.89
C SER A 254 5.16 21.75 -8.81
N SER A 255 4.58 21.91 -7.61
CA SER A 255 4.88 21.08 -6.44
C SER A 255 3.74 20.18 -5.95
N VAL A 256 2.52 20.27 -6.51
CA VAL A 256 1.44 19.34 -6.18
C VAL A 256 1.19 18.46 -7.39
N VAL A 257 1.80 17.27 -7.39
CA VAL A 257 1.39 16.18 -8.28
C VAL A 257 -0.05 15.85 -7.90
N LEU A 258 -1.00 16.43 -8.63
CA LEU A 258 -2.40 16.10 -8.51
C LEU A 258 -2.57 14.66 -8.97
N ASP A 259 -3.11 13.81 -8.09
CA ASP A 259 -3.59 12.48 -8.45
C ASP A 259 -4.67 12.65 -9.51
N ARG A 260 -4.27 12.66 -10.79
CA ARG A 260 -5.21 12.73 -11.89
C ARG A 260 -5.98 11.40 -11.90
N PRO A 261 -7.32 11.40 -12.03
CA PRO A 261 -8.04 10.17 -12.30
C PRO A 261 -7.41 9.52 -13.52
N LYS A 262 -6.94 8.28 -13.37
CA LYS A 262 -6.43 7.46 -14.48
C LYS A 262 -7.60 7.22 -15.43
N SER A 263 -7.76 8.10 -16.42
CA SER A 263 -8.59 7.85 -17.59
C SER A 263 -7.93 6.73 -18.40
N GLU A 264 -8.72 5.82 -18.97
CA GLU A 264 -8.28 4.68 -19.80
C GLU A 264 -7.70 5.10 -21.18
N THR A 265 -7.08 6.27 -21.25
CA THR A 265 -6.46 6.85 -22.44
C THR A 265 -5.22 7.63 -21.99
N HIS A 266 -4.05 6.98 -21.97
CA HIS A 266 -2.80 7.62 -21.61
C HIS A 266 -1.86 7.69 -22.81
N ASP A 267 -1.91 8.84 -23.48
CA ASP A 267 -0.77 9.44 -24.16
C ASP A 267 -0.10 10.40 -23.15
N PRO A 268 1.22 10.29 -22.87
CA PRO A 268 1.90 11.13 -21.88
C PRO A 268 1.94 12.63 -22.26
N ASP A 269 1.77 12.98 -23.54
CA ASP A 269 1.90 14.35 -24.04
C ASP A 269 0.55 15.05 -24.31
N HIS A 270 -0.56 14.31 -24.26
CA HIS A 270 -1.89 14.90 -24.31
C HIS A 270 -2.42 15.17 -22.90
N LEU A 271 -2.22 16.41 -22.43
CA LEU A 271 -3.07 17.02 -21.42
C LEU A 271 -4.52 17.02 -21.96
N GLY A 272 -5.26 15.94 -21.69
CA GLY A 272 -6.71 15.95 -21.85
C GLY A 272 -7.33 17.14 -21.11
N PRO A 273 -8.55 17.56 -21.49
CA PRO A 273 -9.18 18.70 -20.83
C PRO A 273 -9.20 18.48 -19.31
N PRO A 274 -8.97 19.54 -18.51
CA PRO A 274 -9.00 19.44 -17.05
C PRO A 274 -10.33 18.82 -16.59
N PRO A 275 -10.33 18.04 -15.49
CA PRO A 275 -11.52 17.37 -15.02
C PRO A 275 -12.61 18.40 -14.74
N THR A 276 -13.84 18.14 -15.21
CA THR A 276 -14.95 19.06 -14.95
C THR A 276 -15.21 19.15 -13.44
N LEU A 277 -15.74 20.28 -12.96
CA LEU A 277 -16.10 20.45 -11.55
C LEU A 277 -17.03 19.32 -11.03
N SER A 278 -17.93 18.81 -11.89
CA SER A 278 -18.78 17.65 -11.58
C SER A 278 -17.97 16.36 -11.35
N GLN A 279 -16.93 16.13 -12.15
CA GLN A 279 -16.03 14.98 -11.96
C GLN A 279 -15.20 15.12 -10.67
N CYS A 280 -14.74 16.33 -10.35
CA CYS A 280 -14.03 16.60 -9.10
C CYS A 280 -14.90 16.29 -7.87
N LYS A 281 -16.17 16.72 -7.88
CA LYS A 281 -17.14 16.44 -6.80
C LYS A 281 -17.38 14.94 -6.59
N LYS A 282 -17.59 14.19 -7.67
CA LYS A 282 -17.73 12.71 -7.60
C LYS A 282 -16.45 12.05 -7.07
N HIS A 283 -15.29 12.56 -7.47
CA HIS A 283 -14.00 12.05 -6.99
C HIS A 283 -13.80 12.30 -5.48
N ILE A 284 -14.20 13.47 -4.96
CA ILE A 284 -14.16 13.76 -3.51
C ILE A 284 -15.03 12.77 -2.74
N ILE A 285 -16.26 12.50 -3.18
CA ILE A 285 -17.15 11.53 -2.51
C ILE A 285 -16.54 10.13 -2.52
N TRP A 286 -15.94 9.71 -3.63
CA TRP A 286 -15.24 8.44 -3.71
C TRP A 286 -14.05 8.39 -2.73
N ARG A 287 -13.20 9.43 -2.70
CA ARG A 287 -12.06 9.55 -1.77
C ARG A 287 -12.48 9.58 -0.31
N LEU A 288 -13.61 10.23 0.02
CA LEU A 288 -14.17 10.24 1.38
C LEU A 288 -14.52 8.82 1.82
N ASN A 289 -15.28 8.10 0.99
CA ASN A 289 -15.70 6.74 1.29
C ASN A 289 -14.49 5.82 1.44
N ASP A 290 -13.51 5.94 0.55
CA ASP A 290 -12.27 5.15 0.61
C ASP A 290 -11.45 5.45 1.88
N SER A 291 -11.32 6.74 2.26
CA SER A 291 -10.65 7.15 3.50
C SER A 291 -11.36 6.63 4.75
N CYS A 292 -12.69 6.73 4.80
CA CYS A 292 -13.50 6.16 5.87
C CYS A 292 -13.33 4.64 5.96
N ASP A 293 -13.40 3.94 4.83
CA ASP A 293 -13.21 2.50 4.73
C ASP A 293 -11.80 2.10 5.21
N ALA A 294 -10.76 2.91 4.93
CA ALA A 294 -9.39 2.66 5.36
C ALA A 294 -9.21 2.83 6.88
N ILE A 295 -9.83 3.86 7.47
CA ILE A 295 -9.82 4.06 8.93
C ILE A 295 -10.56 2.91 9.63
N ASP A 296 -11.75 2.55 9.14
CA ASP A 296 -12.51 1.42 9.70
C ASP A 296 -11.74 0.10 9.58
N ARG A 297 -11.07 -0.11 8.44
CA ARG A 297 -10.18 -1.25 8.21
C ARG A 297 -9.03 -1.30 9.21
N THR A 298 -8.49 -0.16 9.63
CA THR A 298 -7.41 -0.04 10.63
C THR A 298 -7.94 -0.35 12.04
N ILE A 299 -9.10 0.20 12.40
CA ILE A 299 -9.79 -0.11 13.67
C ILE A 299 -10.12 -1.60 13.75
N GLU A 300 -10.71 -2.18 12.70
CA GLU A 300 -11.02 -3.61 12.65
C GLU A 300 -9.75 -4.45 12.80
N TYR A 301 -8.69 -4.14 12.04
CA TYR A 301 -7.42 -4.84 12.08
C TYR A 301 -6.84 -4.88 13.50
N SER A 302 -6.88 -3.76 14.21
CA SER A 302 -6.38 -3.67 15.58
C SER A 302 -7.09 -4.65 16.54
N ARG A 303 -8.31 -5.08 16.24
CA ARG A 303 -9.11 -6.03 17.05
C ARG A 303 -8.94 -7.50 16.66
N LEU A 304 -8.34 -7.79 15.50
CA LEU A 304 -8.20 -9.17 15.00
C LEU A 304 -7.21 -9.98 15.85
N SER A 305 -7.36 -11.30 15.93
CA SER A 305 -6.28 -12.15 16.45
C SER A 305 -5.12 -12.23 15.45
N GLU A 306 -3.92 -12.61 15.89
CA GLU A 306 -2.76 -12.78 14.99
C GLU A 306 -3.11 -13.68 13.79
N PHE A 307 -3.82 -14.78 14.03
CA PHE A 307 -4.25 -15.66 12.95
C PHE A 307 -5.32 -15.05 12.03
N ALA A 308 -6.25 -14.27 12.57
CA ALA A 308 -7.26 -13.59 11.75
C ALA A 308 -6.62 -12.48 10.87
N THR A 309 -5.59 -11.82 11.38
CA THR A 309 -4.74 -10.90 10.61
C THR A 309 -4.07 -11.61 9.43
N LEU A 310 -3.41 -12.74 9.67
CA LEU A 310 -2.79 -13.54 8.60
C LEU A 310 -3.82 -13.93 7.53
N GLN A 311 -5.00 -14.37 7.96
CA GLN A 311 -6.08 -14.76 7.06
C GLN A 311 -6.57 -13.61 6.19
N ARG A 312 -6.57 -12.39 6.71
CA ARG A 312 -6.89 -11.19 5.94
C ARG A 312 -5.83 -10.90 4.87
N GLU A 313 -4.54 -11.01 5.19
CA GLU A 313 -3.45 -10.82 4.22
C GLU A 313 -3.43 -11.92 3.15
N TRP A 314 -3.74 -13.17 3.51
CA TRP A 314 -3.91 -14.25 2.53
C TRP A 314 -5.09 -14.01 1.58
N ARG A 315 -6.20 -13.41 2.04
CA ARG A 315 -7.30 -12.99 1.14
C ARG A 315 -6.84 -11.95 0.14
N ARG A 316 -6.00 -11.01 0.58
CA ARG A 316 -5.42 -10.00 -0.31
C ARG A 316 -4.57 -10.68 -1.39
N SER A 317 -3.76 -11.67 -1.00
CA SER A 317 -2.97 -12.50 -1.93
C SER A 317 -3.88 -13.21 -2.95
N THR A 318 -4.99 -13.80 -2.51
CA THR A 318 -5.99 -14.43 -3.40
C THR A 318 -6.53 -13.45 -4.45
N ARG A 319 -6.91 -12.23 -4.05
CA ARG A 319 -7.40 -11.19 -4.98
C ARG A 319 -6.35 -10.75 -5.99
N LYS A 320 -5.10 -10.58 -5.55
CA LYS A 320 -4.00 -10.24 -6.46
C LYS A 320 -3.74 -11.37 -7.48
N LEU A 321 -3.82 -12.63 -7.04
CA LEU A 321 -3.74 -13.78 -7.94
C LEU A 321 -4.92 -13.86 -8.92
N GLU A 322 -6.10 -13.35 -8.58
CA GLU A 322 -7.21 -13.22 -9.53
C GLU A 322 -6.91 -12.21 -10.64
N ARG A 323 -6.35 -11.04 -10.30
CA ARG A 323 -5.89 -10.06 -11.29
C ARG A 323 -4.79 -10.63 -12.20
N GLN A 324 -3.88 -11.41 -11.64
CA GLN A 324 -2.86 -12.12 -12.43
C GLN A 324 -3.50 -13.13 -13.40
N LEU A 325 -4.55 -13.84 -13.00
CA LEU A 325 -5.29 -14.73 -13.90
C LEU A 325 -5.99 -13.97 -15.02
N GLU A 326 -6.53 -12.79 -14.74
CA GLU A 326 -7.10 -11.90 -15.76
C GLU A 326 -6.04 -11.44 -16.77
N ALA A 327 -4.87 -11.01 -16.29
CA ALA A 327 -3.74 -10.65 -17.15
C ALA A 327 -3.30 -11.84 -18.03
N LEU A 328 -3.16 -13.04 -17.46
CA LEU A 328 -2.84 -14.24 -18.24
C LEU A 328 -3.95 -14.58 -19.25
N ALA A 329 -5.22 -14.38 -18.92
CA ALA A 329 -6.33 -14.58 -19.85
C ALA A 329 -6.27 -13.61 -21.04
N GLN A 330 -5.94 -12.34 -20.79
CA GLN A 330 -5.70 -11.35 -21.84
C GLN A 330 -4.52 -11.74 -22.74
N ILE A 331 -3.42 -12.24 -22.17
CA ILE A 331 -2.26 -12.74 -22.93
C ILE A 331 -2.69 -13.91 -23.83
N LEU A 332 -3.43 -14.88 -23.28
CA LEU A 332 -3.91 -16.04 -24.03
C LEU A 332 -4.85 -15.66 -25.20
N ASN A 333 -5.59 -14.57 -25.06
CA ASN A 333 -6.47 -14.03 -26.09
C ASN A 333 -5.74 -13.09 -27.07
N GLY A 334 -4.46 -12.80 -26.84
CA GLY A 334 -3.68 -11.86 -27.65
C GLY A 334 -4.03 -10.39 -27.44
N THR A 335 -4.78 -10.05 -26.38
CA THR A 335 -5.31 -8.70 -26.13
C THR A 335 -4.61 -7.96 -25.00
N TYR A 336 -3.58 -8.56 -24.38
CA TYR A 336 -2.86 -7.93 -23.27
C TYR A 336 -2.04 -6.73 -23.75
N THR A 337 -2.24 -5.57 -23.12
CA THR A 337 -1.45 -4.36 -23.35
C THR A 337 -1.30 -3.58 -22.04
N ARG A 338 -0.07 -3.19 -21.70
CA ARG A 338 0.27 -2.38 -20.51
C ARG A 338 0.10 -0.88 -20.76
N GLN A 339 0.22 -0.44 -22.02
CA GLN A 339 -0.03 0.94 -22.45
C GLN A 339 -0.82 0.93 -23.76
N LYS A 340 -1.89 1.72 -23.81
CA LYS A 340 -2.68 1.95 -25.03
C LYS A 340 -2.09 3.16 -25.75
N GLY A 341 -1.11 2.92 -26.60
CA GLY A 341 -0.66 3.89 -27.60
C GLY A 341 -1.34 3.58 -28.92
N ASP A 342 -2.07 4.54 -29.49
CA ASP A 342 -2.56 4.45 -30.86
C ASP A 342 -1.38 4.70 -31.81
N THR A 343 -0.55 3.67 -32.01
CA THR A 343 0.49 3.71 -33.04
C THR A 343 -0.04 3.09 -34.33
N VAL A 344 0.01 3.87 -35.41
CA VAL A 344 -0.16 3.35 -36.77
C VAL A 344 0.94 2.30 -37.02
N ASP A 345 0.53 1.07 -37.34
CA ASP A 345 1.44 -0.06 -37.54
C ASP A 345 2.12 -0.01 -38.91
N ASP A 346 3.22 0.75 -39.00
CA ASP A 346 4.07 0.91 -40.20
C ASP A 346 5.10 -0.23 -40.37
N ARG A 347 4.91 -1.36 -39.67
CA ARG A 347 5.84 -2.52 -39.72
C ARG A 347 5.76 -3.28 -41.03
N SER A 348 6.91 -3.76 -41.48
CA SER A 348 7.04 -4.65 -42.64
C SER A 348 6.39 -6.02 -42.38
N ASP A 349 6.02 -6.74 -43.44
CA ASP A 349 5.44 -8.08 -43.32
C ASP A 349 6.34 -9.07 -42.57
N SER A 350 7.67 -8.93 -42.72
CA SER A 350 8.65 -9.77 -42.01
C SER A 350 8.74 -9.46 -40.50
N GLU A 351 8.55 -8.22 -40.10
CA GLU A 351 8.51 -7.82 -38.69
C GLU A 351 7.21 -8.27 -38.03
N LYS A 352 6.09 -8.25 -38.78
CA LYS A 352 4.80 -8.78 -38.33
C LYS A 352 4.85 -10.29 -38.11
N GLU A 353 5.50 -11.04 -39.01
CA GLU A 353 5.65 -12.48 -38.87
C GLU A 353 6.49 -12.86 -37.63
N LYS A 354 7.60 -12.13 -37.38
CA LYS A 354 8.41 -12.30 -36.17
C LYS A 354 7.64 -11.98 -34.90
N ASP A 355 6.90 -10.87 -34.86
CA ASP A 355 6.05 -10.49 -33.73
C ASP A 355 4.98 -11.55 -33.43
N LEU A 356 4.35 -12.10 -34.47
CA LEU A 356 3.39 -13.20 -34.33
C LEU A 356 4.03 -14.48 -33.77
N ALA A 357 5.21 -14.86 -34.27
CA ALA A 357 5.95 -16.03 -33.78
C ALA A 357 6.39 -15.86 -32.32
N HIS A 358 6.89 -14.68 -31.97
CA HIS A 358 7.24 -14.29 -30.60
C HIS A 358 6.04 -14.37 -29.66
N LYS A 359 4.92 -13.73 -30.02
CA LYS A 359 3.67 -13.80 -29.25
C LYS A 359 3.15 -15.22 -29.10
N ALA A 360 3.28 -16.07 -30.12
CA ALA A 360 2.90 -17.47 -30.04
C ALA A 360 3.75 -18.23 -28.98
N ARG A 361 5.06 -17.99 -28.92
CA ARG A 361 5.93 -18.54 -27.87
C ARG A 361 5.53 -18.04 -26.48
N ALA A 362 5.29 -16.74 -26.33
CA ALA A 362 4.84 -16.14 -25.07
C ALA A 362 3.49 -16.70 -24.60
N ILE A 363 2.52 -16.91 -25.50
CA ILE A 363 1.22 -17.54 -25.21
C ILE A 363 1.40 -18.97 -24.70
N GLN A 364 2.35 -19.74 -25.24
CA GLN A 364 2.64 -21.10 -24.76
C GLN A 364 3.20 -21.08 -23.32
N LEU A 365 4.06 -20.12 -22.97
CA LEU A 365 4.53 -19.94 -21.60
C LEU A 365 3.39 -19.55 -20.66
N ALA A 366 2.57 -18.56 -21.05
CA ALA A 366 1.41 -18.12 -20.26
C ALA A 366 0.44 -19.27 -20.00
N ARG A 367 0.16 -20.12 -21.01
CA ARG A 367 -0.68 -21.31 -20.86
C ARG A 367 -0.13 -22.29 -19.83
N SER A 368 1.20 -22.44 -19.78
CA SER A 368 1.89 -23.31 -18.82
C SER A 368 1.95 -22.73 -17.40
N ALA A 369 1.84 -21.40 -17.26
CA ALA A 369 1.84 -20.70 -15.97
C ALA A 369 0.46 -20.60 -15.31
N VAL A 370 -0.64 -20.63 -16.09
CA VAL A 370 -2.02 -20.59 -15.56
C VAL A 370 -2.27 -21.59 -14.42
N PRO A 371 -1.86 -22.88 -14.52
CA PRO A 371 -2.04 -23.82 -13.43
C PRO A 371 -1.33 -23.40 -12.14
N ILE A 372 -0.14 -22.80 -12.23
CA ILE A 372 0.62 -22.33 -11.05
C ILE A 372 -0.17 -21.24 -10.35
N VAL A 373 -0.59 -20.18 -11.06
CA VAL A 373 -1.36 -19.07 -10.48
C VAL A 373 -2.68 -19.56 -9.89
N LYS A 374 -3.39 -20.48 -10.57
CA LYS A 374 -4.62 -21.10 -10.04
C LYS A 374 -4.38 -21.88 -8.76
N LEU A 375 -3.33 -22.69 -8.70
CA LEU A 375 -3.01 -23.51 -7.52
C LEU A 375 -2.52 -22.64 -6.36
N SER A 376 -1.73 -21.59 -6.63
CA SER A 376 -1.36 -20.57 -5.64
C SER A 376 -2.60 -19.87 -5.08
N ARG A 377 -3.57 -19.52 -5.93
CA ARG A 377 -4.84 -18.91 -5.49
C ARG A 377 -5.62 -19.86 -4.57
N ILE A 378 -5.71 -21.14 -4.95
CA ILE A 378 -6.33 -22.19 -4.12
C ILE A 378 -5.59 -22.36 -2.78
N PHE A 379 -4.26 -22.27 -2.79
CA PHE A 379 -3.43 -22.34 -1.59
C PHE A 379 -3.80 -21.22 -0.60
N TYR A 380 -3.77 -19.96 -1.02
CA TYR A 380 -4.11 -18.83 -0.16
C TYR A 380 -5.59 -18.81 0.24
N ASP A 381 -6.49 -19.22 -0.65
CA ASP A 381 -7.92 -19.30 -0.34
C ASP A 381 -8.22 -20.34 0.76
N LYS A 382 -7.59 -21.52 0.69
CA LYS A 382 -7.65 -22.54 1.74
C LYS A 382 -7.19 -22.01 3.09
N LEU A 383 -6.17 -21.15 3.12
CA LEU A 383 -5.65 -20.56 4.35
C LEU A 383 -6.57 -19.47 4.92
N SER A 384 -7.30 -18.76 4.06
CA SER A 384 -8.03 -17.51 4.31
C SER A 384 -9.42 -17.63 4.97
N LYS A 385 -9.85 -18.83 5.37
CA LYS A 385 -11.24 -19.13 5.84
C LYS A 385 -12.36 -18.90 4.79
N THR A 386 -12.04 -18.65 3.53
CA THR A 386 -13.07 -18.47 2.48
C THR A 386 -13.61 -19.80 1.95
N SER A 387 -12.87 -20.90 2.12
CA SER A 387 -13.31 -22.21 1.63
C SER A 387 -14.49 -22.77 2.43
N ILE A 388 -15.44 -23.42 1.74
CA ILE A 388 -16.62 -24.10 2.32
C ILE A 388 -16.23 -25.05 3.48
N LYS A 389 -15.04 -25.64 3.40
CA LYS A 389 -14.42 -26.38 4.50
C LYS A 389 -13.61 -25.41 5.33
N GLN A 390 -14.08 -25.10 6.54
CA GLN A 390 -13.32 -24.30 7.50
C GLN A 390 -11.93 -24.91 7.71
N LEU A 391 -10.89 -24.07 7.70
CA LEU A 391 -9.51 -24.51 7.90
C LEU A 391 -9.40 -25.22 9.28
N PRO A 392 -9.05 -26.52 9.34
CA PRO A 392 -9.03 -27.29 10.59
C PRO A 392 -7.76 -27.05 11.42
N PHE A 393 -7.13 -25.88 11.26
CA PHE A 393 -5.90 -25.52 11.93
C PHE A 393 -6.03 -24.15 12.59
N LYS A 394 -5.28 -23.96 13.68
CA LYS A 394 -5.02 -22.68 14.33
C LYS A 394 -3.53 -22.37 14.26
N LEU A 395 -3.19 -21.10 14.33
CA LEU A 395 -1.80 -20.70 14.52
C LEU A 395 -1.34 -21.07 15.92
N ASP A 396 -0.09 -21.52 16.04
CA ASP A 396 0.61 -21.67 17.31
C ASP A 396 0.62 -20.33 18.06
N THR A 397 0.05 -20.32 19.26
CA THR A 397 -0.08 -19.11 20.09
C THR A 397 1.22 -18.73 20.79
N GLU A 398 2.21 -19.62 20.82
CA GLU A 398 3.49 -19.40 21.52
C GLU A 398 4.59 -18.82 20.62
N MET A 399 4.25 -18.37 19.40
CA MET A 399 5.21 -17.80 18.46
C MET A 399 5.70 -16.42 18.92
N THR A 400 7.01 -16.21 18.88
CA THR A 400 7.66 -14.89 19.10
C THR A 400 7.44 -13.95 17.92
N SER A 401 7.66 -12.65 18.10
CA SER A 401 7.64 -11.67 16.99
C SER A 401 8.61 -12.02 15.87
N ASP A 402 9.82 -12.49 16.21
CA ASP A 402 10.84 -12.87 15.22
C ASP A 402 10.44 -14.12 14.43
N GLU A 403 9.94 -15.15 15.11
CA GLU A 403 9.41 -16.35 14.45
C GLU A 403 8.22 -15.99 13.55
N LEU A 404 7.34 -15.10 13.99
CA LEU A 404 6.20 -14.62 13.21
C LEU A 404 6.63 -13.80 12.00
N GLY A 405 7.61 -12.91 12.16
CA GLY A 405 8.18 -12.13 11.07
C GLY A 405 8.85 -13.02 10.02
N SER A 406 9.64 -14.01 10.45
CA SER A 406 10.27 -14.99 9.58
C SER A 406 9.25 -15.87 8.86
N PHE A 407 8.21 -16.32 9.57
CA PHE A 407 7.08 -17.05 9.01
C PHE A 407 6.38 -16.24 7.92
N LEU A 408 5.99 -14.99 8.23
CA LEU A 408 5.34 -14.08 7.31
C LEU A 408 6.15 -13.86 6.03
N LYS A 409 7.44 -13.53 6.19
CA LYS A 409 8.37 -13.32 5.08
C LYS A 409 8.46 -14.56 4.18
N THR A 410 8.46 -15.75 4.78
CA THR A 410 8.55 -17.02 4.04
C THR A 410 7.31 -17.25 3.17
N ILE A 411 6.12 -16.99 3.72
CA ILE A 411 4.87 -17.11 2.95
C ILE A 411 4.81 -16.05 1.85
N ASP A 412 5.15 -14.80 2.17
CA ASP A 412 5.13 -13.71 1.20
C ASP A 412 6.14 -13.92 0.06
N SER A 413 7.32 -14.47 0.34
CA SER A 413 8.32 -14.82 -0.70
C SER A 413 7.77 -15.77 -1.76
N PHE A 414 6.88 -16.70 -1.38
CA PHE A 414 6.19 -17.56 -2.36
C PHE A 414 5.15 -16.79 -3.17
N TYR A 415 4.37 -15.89 -2.56
CA TYR A 415 3.49 -15.01 -3.34
C TYR A 415 4.30 -14.18 -4.35
N GLN A 416 5.36 -13.53 -3.89
CA GLN A 416 6.24 -12.69 -4.73
C GLN A 416 6.84 -13.48 -5.89
N SER A 417 7.25 -14.74 -5.69
CA SER A 417 7.81 -15.55 -6.77
C SER A 417 6.80 -15.81 -7.90
N VAL A 418 5.52 -16.00 -7.56
CA VAL A 418 4.41 -16.18 -8.53
C VAL A 418 4.06 -14.85 -9.20
N ASP A 419 4.11 -13.75 -8.45
CA ASP A 419 3.88 -12.39 -8.95
C ASP A 419 4.95 -11.98 -9.97
N TYR A 420 6.23 -12.12 -9.61
CA TYR A 420 7.35 -11.88 -10.53
C TYR A 420 7.29 -12.77 -11.75
N MET A 421 6.97 -14.06 -11.59
CA MET A 421 6.78 -14.96 -12.73
C MET A 421 5.73 -14.42 -13.70
N THR A 422 4.58 -13.96 -13.19
CA THR A 422 3.51 -13.40 -14.02
C THR A 422 3.92 -12.07 -14.66
N GLY A 423 4.58 -11.18 -13.91
CA GLY A 423 5.09 -9.92 -14.44
C GLY A 423 6.08 -10.12 -15.58
N HIS A 424 6.97 -11.11 -15.49
CA HIS A 424 7.86 -11.48 -16.59
C HIS A 424 7.10 -11.95 -17.83
N LEU A 425 6.04 -12.77 -17.67
CA LEU A 425 5.22 -13.23 -18.79
C LEU A 425 4.54 -12.08 -19.52
N CYS A 426 4.06 -11.08 -18.78
CA CYS A 426 3.51 -9.85 -19.37
C CYS A 426 4.56 -9.14 -20.23
N VAL A 427 5.75 -8.89 -19.67
CA VAL A 427 6.82 -8.18 -20.39
C VAL A 427 7.37 -8.99 -21.58
N ILE A 428 7.44 -10.32 -21.46
CA ILE A 428 7.81 -11.20 -22.57
C ILE A 428 6.76 -11.14 -23.67
N PHE A 429 5.46 -11.16 -23.34
CA PHE A 429 4.41 -11.11 -24.34
C PHE A 429 4.41 -9.80 -25.16
N GLU A 430 4.71 -8.67 -24.51
CA GLU A 430 4.62 -7.35 -25.14
C GLU A 430 5.70 -7.04 -26.15
N SER A 431 6.93 -7.51 -25.93
CA SER A 431 8.07 -7.12 -26.76
C SER A 431 9.17 -8.18 -26.76
N GLU A 432 9.75 -8.39 -27.95
CA GLU A 432 10.94 -9.23 -28.20
C GLU A 432 12.26 -8.51 -27.83
N ASP A 433 12.22 -7.22 -27.46
CA ASP A 433 13.43 -6.48 -27.10
C ASP A 433 14.09 -7.10 -25.87
N ASP A 434 15.43 -7.22 -25.88
CA ASP A 434 16.20 -7.84 -24.79
C ASP A 434 15.65 -9.24 -24.35
N ILE A 435 15.09 -10.02 -25.29
CA ILE A 435 14.41 -11.29 -24.98
C ILE A 435 15.31 -12.28 -24.24
N ASP A 436 16.60 -12.35 -24.57
CA ASP A 436 17.58 -13.23 -23.91
C ASP A 436 17.64 -12.95 -22.39
N LYS A 437 17.75 -11.67 -22.02
CA LYS A 437 17.79 -11.25 -20.61
C LYS A 437 16.47 -11.53 -19.92
N LYS A 438 15.34 -11.25 -20.59
CA LYS A 438 13.98 -11.50 -20.06
C LYS A 438 13.78 -13.00 -19.78
N ILE A 439 14.15 -13.87 -20.72
CA ILE A 439 14.04 -15.32 -20.58
C ILE A 439 15.01 -15.86 -19.52
N GLN A 440 16.25 -15.36 -19.44
CA GLN A 440 17.18 -15.78 -18.41
C GLN A 440 16.69 -15.42 -17.00
N SER A 441 16.14 -14.21 -16.81
CA SER A 441 15.48 -13.83 -15.56
C SER A 441 14.28 -14.72 -15.24
N PHE A 442 13.47 -15.03 -16.26
CA PHE A 442 12.31 -15.92 -16.11
C PHE A 442 12.72 -17.36 -15.71
N ARG A 443 13.80 -17.90 -16.29
CA ARG A 443 14.36 -19.21 -15.92
C ARG A 443 14.79 -19.25 -14.45
N ASN A 444 15.45 -18.19 -13.98
CA ASN A 444 15.85 -18.08 -12.57
C ASN A 444 14.66 -18.16 -11.63
N ILE A 445 13.57 -17.45 -11.93
CA ILE A 445 12.34 -17.49 -11.13
C ILE A 445 11.68 -18.87 -11.17
N CYS A 446 11.59 -19.48 -12.37
CA CYS A 446 11.04 -20.83 -12.53
C CYS A 446 11.81 -21.87 -11.70
N ALA A 447 13.13 -21.76 -11.63
CA ALA A 447 13.97 -22.65 -10.83
C ALA A 447 13.73 -22.51 -9.32
N GLN A 448 13.39 -21.30 -8.85
CA GLN A 448 13.20 -21.02 -7.42
C GLN A 448 11.77 -21.25 -6.92
N ASN A 449 10.76 -21.19 -7.79
CA ASN A 449 9.33 -21.27 -7.43
C ASN A 449 8.98 -22.49 -6.54
N ILE A 450 9.47 -23.68 -6.89
CA ILE A 450 9.27 -24.90 -6.08
C ILE A 450 9.91 -24.72 -4.70
N GLY A 451 11.12 -24.17 -4.65
CA GLY A 451 11.84 -23.94 -3.39
C GLY A 451 11.09 -22.99 -2.45
N TYR A 452 10.55 -21.89 -2.97
CA TYR A 452 9.74 -20.96 -2.16
C TYR A 452 8.46 -21.61 -1.64
N PHE A 453 7.77 -22.37 -2.49
CA PHE A 453 6.56 -23.08 -2.08
C PHE A 453 6.81 -24.15 -1.03
N GLU A 454 7.88 -24.95 -1.18
CA GLU A 454 8.25 -25.97 -0.20
C GLU A 454 8.65 -25.35 1.14
N LYS A 455 9.36 -24.20 1.13
CA LYS A 455 9.64 -23.42 2.35
C LYS A 455 8.35 -22.92 3.01
N ALA A 456 7.40 -22.42 2.23
CA ALA A 456 6.10 -21.98 2.75
C ALA A 456 5.32 -23.13 3.39
N LEU A 457 5.27 -24.30 2.75
CA LEU A 457 4.63 -25.50 3.33
C LEU A 457 5.33 -25.97 4.59
N LEU A 458 6.66 -25.94 4.63
CA LEU A 458 7.43 -26.31 5.81
C LEU A 458 7.11 -25.38 6.98
N ALA A 459 7.14 -24.07 6.75
CA ALA A 459 6.82 -23.07 7.75
C ALA A 459 5.38 -23.25 8.28
N LEU A 460 4.40 -23.44 7.40
CA LEU A 460 3.02 -23.74 7.80
C LEU A 460 2.92 -25.04 8.60
N SER A 461 3.65 -26.09 8.24
CA SER A 461 3.63 -27.37 8.97
C SER A 461 4.20 -27.27 10.39
N MET A 462 5.10 -26.30 10.63
CA MET A 462 5.69 -26.05 11.94
C MET A 462 4.74 -25.29 12.85
N TYR A 463 3.99 -24.33 12.30
CA TYR A 463 3.23 -23.35 13.07
C TYR A 463 1.70 -23.48 12.99
N LEU A 464 1.16 -24.34 12.11
CA LEU A 464 -0.27 -24.67 12.09
C LEU A 464 -0.55 -25.92 12.91
N MET A 465 -1.34 -25.73 13.96
CA MET A 465 -1.76 -26.76 14.91
C MET A 465 -3.20 -27.19 14.62
N HIS A 466 -3.44 -28.50 14.48
CA HIS A 466 -4.76 -29.05 14.17
C HIS A 466 -5.77 -28.77 15.30
N THR A 467 -7.01 -28.42 14.96
CA THR A 467 -8.04 -27.99 15.93
C THR A 467 -8.68 -29.12 16.71
N SER A 468 -8.77 -30.33 16.13
CA SER A 468 -9.28 -31.49 16.86
C SER A 468 -8.18 -32.13 17.70
N HIS A 469 -8.27 -31.89 19.01
CA HIS A 469 -7.61 -32.58 20.11
C HIS A 469 -6.13 -32.25 20.39
N THR A 470 -6.00 -31.47 21.46
CA THR A 470 -4.89 -31.33 22.42
C THR A 470 -4.29 -32.65 22.96
N ALA A 471 -4.61 -33.82 22.40
CA ALA A 471 -4.15 -35.14 22.87
C ALA A 471 -3.12 -35.83 21.94
N GLY A 472 -2.99 -35.41 20.68
CA GLY A 472 -2.16 -36.10 19.67
C GLY A 472 -0.70 -35.62 19.54
N GLY A 473 -0.31 -34.56 20.24
CA GLY A 473 1.02 -33.95 20.10
C GLY A 473 1.30 -33.37 18.70
N ARG A 474 2.48 -32.72 18.54
CA ARG A 474 2.90 -32.02 17.31
C ARG A 474 3.00 -32.95 16.09
N SER A 475 3.38 -34.21 16.30
CA SER A 475 3.50 -35.22 15.22
C SER A 475 2.18 -35.52 14.53
N THR A 476 1.08 -35.60 15.29
CA THR A 476 -0.27 -35.82 14.73
C THR A 476 -0.72 -34.61 13.90
N SER A 477 -0.46 -33.39 14.40
CA SER A 477 -0.76 -32.16 13.66
C SER A 477 -0.04 -32.10 12.30
N GLN A 478 1.25 -32.45 12.29
CA GLN A 478 2.05 -32.49 11.06
C GLN A 478 1.53 -33.53 10.06
N ALA A 479 1.07 -34.70 10.54
CA ALA A 479 0.46 -35.71 9.69
C ALA A 479 -0.85 -35.21 9.04
N HIS A 480 -1.71 -34.54 9.81
CA HIS A 480 -2.92 -33.92 9.28
C HIS A 480 -2.61 -32.80 8.28
N PHE A 481 -1.64 -31.95 8.58
CA PHE A 481 -1.18 -30.89 7.67
C PHE A 481 -0.70 -31.48 6.35
N LYS A 482 0.17 -32.50 6.41
CA LYS A 482 0.68 -33.19 5.22
C LYS A 482 -0.45 -33.76 4.37
N ASN A 483 -1.40 -34.46 4.98
CA ASN A 483 -2.56 -35.02 4.27
C ASN A 483 -3.42 -33.92 3.62
N TRP A 484 -3.53 -32.75 4.25
CA TRP A 484 -4.33 -31.63 3.74
C TRP A 484 -3.72 -30.95 2.51
N PHE A 485 -2.39 -30.81 2.47
CA PHE A 485 -1.68 -30.08 1.42
C PHE A 485 -0.97 -30.96 0.38
N LEU A 486 -0.86 -32.28 0.59
CA LEU A 486 -0.11 -33.19 -0.31
C LEU A 486 -0.60 -33.13 -1.76
N GLY A 487 -1.92 -33.16 -1.98
CA GLY A 487 -2.49 -33.10 -3.32
C GLY A 487 -2.14 -31.80 -4.04
N LEU A 488 -2.27 -30.67 -3.34
CA LEU A 488 -1.93 -29.34 -3.85
C LEU A 488 -0.44 -29.23 -4.16
N ARG A 489 0.39 -29.76 -3.26
CA ARG A 489 1.85 -29.78 -3.41
C ARG A 489 2.28 -30.50 -4.67
N ASN A 490 1.78 -31.71 -4.88
CA ASN A 490 2.13 -32.52 -6.05
C ASN A 490 1.69 -31.83 -7.36
N GLN A 491 0.50 -31.21 -7.36
CA GLN A 491 -0.01 -30.49 -8.53
C GLN A 491 0.81 -29.23 -8.84
N LEU A 492 1.16 -28.44 -7.83
CA LEU A 492 1.94 -27.21 -8.03
C LEU A 492 3.36 -27.54 -8.52
N ASN A 493 4.04 -28.50 -7.88
CA ASN A 493 5.38 -28.91 -8.28
C ASN A 493 5.39 -29.41 -9.73
N ARG A 494 4.38 -30.20 -10.13
CA ARG A 494 4.23 -30.64 -11.52
C ARG A 494 3.99 -29.46 -12.47
N ALA A 495 3.17 -28.49 -12.10
CA ALA A 495 2.94 -27.30 -12.90
C ALA A 495 4.23 -26.47 -13.08
N CYS A 496 5.03 -26.30 -12.03
CA CYS A 496 6.33 -25.63 -12.10
C CYS A 496 7.32 -26.37 -13.02
N ILE A 497 7.38 -27.70 -12.95
CA ILE A 497 8.22 -28.52 -13.85
C ILE A 497 7.76 -28.34 -15.30
N ASN A 498 6.45 -28.38 -15.55
CA ASN A 498 5.90 -28.19 -16.89
C ASN A 498 6.24 -26.79 -17.45
N LEU A 499 6.14 -25.73 -16.62
CA LEU A 499 6.51 -24.38 -17.05
C LEU A 499 8.01 -24.28 -17.38
N LYS A 500 8.88 -24.89 -16.56
CA LYS A 500 10.31 -24.95 -16.85
C LYS A 500 10.58 -25.62 -18.20
N ASN A 501 9.99 -26.80 -18.43
CA ASN A 501 10.13 -27.51 -19.70
C ASN A 501 9.57 -26.71 -20.89
N ALA A 502 8.45 -25.99 -20.70
CA ALA A 502 7.89 -25.12 -21.72
C ALA A 502 8.82 -23.95 -22.04
N THR A 503 9.50 -23.39 -21.03
CA THR A 503 10.52 -22.34 -21.22
C THR A 503 11.66 -22.84 -22.08
N ASP A 504 12.18 -24.02 -21.78
CA ASP A 504 13.28 -24.64 -22.53
C ASP A 504 12.84 -25.05 -23.95
N THR A 505 11.57 -25.40 -24.15
CA THR A 505 11.03 -25.76 -25.47
C THR A 505 10.76 -24.52 -26.34
N CYS A 506 10.22 -23.44 -25.76
CA CYS A 506 9.84 -22.25 -26.51
C CYS A 506 11.04 -21.34 -26.83
N PHE A 507 12.03 -21.28 -25.94
CA PHE A 507 13.17 -20.36 -26.01
C PHE A 507 14.51 -21.06 -25.79
N GLY A 508 14.59 -22.36 -26.11
CA GLY A 508 15.83 -23.15 -25.98
C GLY A 508 16.92 -22.72 -26.96
N ASP A 509 16.54 -22.10 -28.06
CA ASP A 509 17.41 -21.44 -29.04
C ASP A 509 18.26 -20.31 -28.43
N LEU A 510 17.79 -19.70 -27.33
CA LEU A 510 18.48 -18.61 -26.65
C LEU A 510 19.48 -19.09 -25.59
N VAL A 511 19.78 -20.38 -25.51
CA VAL A 511 20.75 -20.97 -24.55
C VAL A 511 22.18 -20.99 -25.13
N ASP A 512 22.34 -20.83 -26.45
CA ASP A 512 23.60 -21.07 -27.18
C ASP A 512 24.41 -19.81 -27.52
N VAL A 513 24.40 -18.78 -26.67
CA VAL A 513 25.29 -17.60 -26.84
C VAL A 513 26.13 -17.42 -25.59
N GLU A 514 27.26 -18.14 -25.52
CA GLU A 514 28.37 -17.88 -24.61
C GLU A 514 29.20 -16.65 -25.05
#